data_AF-A0A9R1UMZ8-F1
#
_entry.id   AF-A0A9R1UMZ8-F1
#
_cell.length_a   1.000
_cell.length_b   1.000
_cell.length_c   1.000
_cell.angle_alpha   90.00
_cell.angle_beta   90.00
_cell.angle_gamma   90.00
#
_symmetry.space_group_name_H-M   'P 1'
#
loop_
_entity.id
_entity.type
_entity.pdbx_description
1 polymer ?
#
loop_
_entity_poly.entity_id
_entity_poly.type
_entity_poly.pdbx_seq_one_letter_code
_entity_poly.pdbx_strand_id
1 'polypeptide(L)'
;MKRSVPFALDISSDDDDDDDKPSPSNGNKNLSITKRPKIETTLINPIPAKEVITEELLRKSAKMYQEFMKEIPIPAQHRSIIPFKSWTGLANSMKQMYQQPLHYLTNIRMKEWDEMRDDPLPLDTMIHPCKAETNIWLIEEVHRLTSSHQFLAKLWIADPMYYTFIDSVFPQL
;
A
#
# COMPACT_ATOMS: atom_id res chain seq x y z
N MET A 1 -6.15 -37.89 10.59
CA MET A 1 -6.88 -37.14 11.63
C MET A 1 -6.42 -37.59 13.00
N LYS A 2 -5.72 -36.73 13.75
CA LYS A 2 -5.66 -36.73 15.22
C LYS A 2 -5.50 -35.27 15.65
N ARG A 3 -6.55 -34.70 16.22
CA ARG A 3 -6.51 -33.43 16.97
C ARG A 3 -6.22 -33.78 18.42
N SER A 4 -5.40 -32.98 19.08
CA SER A 4 -5.32 -32.88 20.53
C SER A 4 -5.13 -31.42 20.90
N VAL A 5 -5.77 -31.05 22.01
CA VAL A 5 -6.35 -29.73 22.36
C VAL A 5 -5.62 -29.12 23.58
N PRO A 6 -5.97 -27.91 24.05
CA PRO A 6 -5.05 -26.83 24.43
C PRO A 6 -4.83 -26.70 25.95
N PHE A 7 -3.90 -25.84 26.39
CA PHE A 7 -3.86 -25.11 27.69
C PHE A 7 -2.57 -24.25 27.66
N ALA A 8 -2.43 -23.05 28.25
CA ALA A 8 -3.28 -22.24 29.10
C ALA A 8 -2.93 -20.74 28.91
N LEU A 9 -3.88 -19.87 29.22
CA LEU A 9 -3.68 -18.43 29.45
C LEU A 9 -2.89 -18.24 30.74
N ASP A 10 -1.86 -17.39 30.72
CA ASP A 10 -1.36 -16.74 31.93
C ASP A 10 -1.60 -15.23 31.77
N ILE A 11 -2.47 -14.71 32.62
CA ILE A 11 -2.72 -13.29 32.82
C ILE A 11 -1.87 -12.93 34.05
N SER A 12 -0.97 -11.97 33.90
CA SER A 12 -0.37 -11.29 35.04
C SER A 12 -0.44 -9.79 34.79
N SER A 13 -1.20 -9.17 35.67
CA SER A 13 -1.41 -7.75 35.90
C SER A 13 -0.13 -7.11 36.45
N ASP A 14 0.20 -5.89 36.01
CA ASP A 14 0.42 -4.78 36.93
C ASP A 14 0.41 -3.45 36.17
N ASP A 15 -0.48 -2.59 36.68
CA ASP A 15 -0.65 -1.18 36.37
C ASP A 15 0.53 -0.37 36.93
N ASP A 16 0.89 0.73 36.28
CA ASP A 16 1.08 2.01 36.97
C ASP A 16 1.16 3.16 35.95
N ASP A 17 0.22 4.08 36.13
CA ASP A 17 -0.08 5.27 35.35
C ASP A 17 0.84 6.47 35.67
N ASP A 18 0.87 7.36 34.67
CA ASP A 18 0.89 8.83 34.72
C ASP A 18 2.15 9.69 35.03
N ASP A 19 2.43 10.51 34.01
CA ASP A 19 2.70 11.96 33.98
C ASP A 19 3.67 12.61 35.00
N ASP A 20 4.73 13.25 34.48
CA ASP A 20 4.72 14.72 34.28
C ASP A 20 6.08 15.27 33.77
N LYS A 21 6.02 16.25 32.88
CA LYS A 21 7.15 17.13 32.48
C LYS A 21 7.33 18.25 33.51
N PRO A 22 8.54 18.82 33.75
CA PRO A 22 8.97 19.97 32.93
C PRO A 22 10.49 20.20 32.78
N SER A 23 10.85 21.02 31.78
CA SER A 23 12.18 21.61 31.56
C SER A 23 12.59 22.58 32.67
N PRO A 24 13.89 22.88 32.80
CA PRO A 24 14.27 24.29 32.67
C PRO A 24 15.56 24.57 31.88
N SER A 25 15.49 25.74 31.23
CA SER A 25 16.54 26.65 30.77
C SER A 25 17.83 26.65 31.60
N ASN A 26 19.02 26.77 30.95
CA ASN A 26 19.86 27.98 30.95
C ASN A 26 21.26 27.72 30.30
N GLY A 27 21.89 28.74 29.69
CA GLY A 27 23.35 28.82 29.64
C GLY A 27 24.07 29.14 28.31
N ASN A 28 24.13 30.44 27.98
CA ASN A 28 25.21 31.22 27.34
C ASN A 28 26.41 30.48 26.71
N LYS A 29 26.78 30.80 25.45
CA LYS A 29 28.17 31.09 25.00
C LYS A 29 28.20 32.01 23.77
N ASN A 30 28.86 33.16 23.93
CA ASN A 30 29.26 34.12 22.88
C ASN A 30 30.10 33.48 21.78
N LEU A 31 30.04 33.98 20.54
CA LEU A 31 31.20 34.05 19.62
C LEU A 31 30.93 34.95 18.40
N SER A 32 31.65 36.08 18.40
CA SER A 32 32.31 36.76 17.28
C SER A 32 31.63 36.81 15.90
N ILE A 33 31.28 38.04 15.53
CA ILE A 33 31.16 38.53 14.15
C ILE A 33 32.45 38.21 13.38
N THR A 34 32.35 37.32 12.39
CA THR A 34 33.36 37.13 11.36
C THR A 34 32.77 37.34 9.97
N LYS A 35 33.49 38.14 9.21
CA LYS A 35 33.23 38.75 7.90
C LYS A 35 32.71 37.75 6.86
N ARG A 36 31.65 38.16 6.14
CA ARG A 36 31.15 37.52 4.90
C ARG A 36 32.21 37.59 3.78
N PRO A 37 32.44 36.49 3.05
CA PRO A 37 32.81 36.53 1.64
C PRO A 37 31.56 36.34 0.78
N LYS A 38 31.41 37.16 -0.27
CA LYS A 38 30.45 36.96 -1.36
C LYS A 38 30.74 35.61 -2.01
N ILE A 39 29.77 34.70 -1.96
CA ILE A 39 29.72 33.55 -2.85
C ILE A 39 28.71 33.91 -3.92
N GLU A 40 29.18 33.94 -5.17
CA GLU A 40 28.36 34.13 -6.35
C GLU A 40 27.25 33.08 -6.37
N THR A 41 26.00 33.54 -6.29
CA THR A 41 24.83 32.71 -6.52
C THR A 41 24.82 32.33 -7.99
N THR A 42 25.49 31.24 -8.34
CA THR A 42 25.23 30.55 -9.60
C THR A 42 23.78 30.08 -9.55
N LEU A 43 22.96 30.72 -10.38
CA LEU A 43 21.58 30.34 -10.69
C LEU A 43 21.54 28.86 -11.11
N ILE A 44 21.28 27.95 -10.17
CA ILE A 44 20.73 26.64 -10.52
C ILE A 44 19.22 26.85 -10.64
N ASN A 45 18.81 27.31 -11.81
CA ASN A 45 17.42 27.16 -12.20
C ASN A 45 17.14 25.70 -12.59
N PRO A 46 15.91 25.25 -12.40
CA PRO A 46 15.59 23.89 -11.99
C PRO A 46 15.59 22.93 -13.17
N ILE A 47 15.92 21.66 -12.91
CA ILE A 47 15.58 20.56 -13.80
C ILE A 47 14.07 20.30 -13.64
N PRO A 48 13.26 20.45 -14.71
CA PRO A 48 12.14 19.54 -14.89
C PRO A 48 12.35 18.82 -16.21
N ALA A 49 13.36 17.94 -16.25
CA ALA A 49 13.37 16.90 -17.25
C ALA A 49 12.22 15.95 -16.87
N LYS A 50 11.15 15.95 -17.67
CA LYS A 50 10.21 14.83 -17.71
C LYS A 50 11.07 13.57 -17.82
N GLU A 51 11.12 12.76 -16.78
CA GLU A 51 11.88 11.51 -16.77
C GLU A 51 11.48 10.73 -18.02
N VAL A 52 12.43 10.56 -18.94
CA VAL A 52 12.25 9.62 -20.05
C VAL A 52 12.31 8.24 -19.42
N ILE A 53 11.14 7.72 -19.07
CA ILE A 53 11.01 6.36 -18.56
C ILE A 53 11.45 5.42 -19.69
N THR A 54 12.59 4.77 -19.52
CA THR A 54 13.09 3.78 -20.47
C THR A 54 12.47 2.42 -20.20
N GLU A 55 12.39 1.55 -21.21
CA GLU A 55 11.91 0.16 -21.04
C GLU A 55 12.73 -0.60 -19.98
N GLU A 56 14.04 -0.36 -19.94
CA GLU A 56 14.92 -0.98 -18.94
C GLU A 56 14.61 -0.49 -17.52
N LEU A 57 14.23 0.80 -17.36
CA LEU A 57 13.77 1.31 -16.08
C LEU A 57 12.46 0.63 -15.67
N LEU A 58 11.48 0.50 -16.58
CA LEU A 58 10.22 -0.20 -16.30
C LEU A 58 10.44 -1.66 -15.90
N ARG A 59 11.37 -2.36 -16.56
CA ARG A 59 11.70 -3.75 -16.23
C ARG A 59 12.28 -3.89 -14.82
N LYS A 60 13.13 -2.94 -14.40
CA LYS A 60 13.65 -2.87 -13.02
C LYS A 60 12.55 -2.52 -12.02
N SER A 61 11.71 -1.54 -12.34
CA SER A 61 10.58 -1.15 -11.49
C SER A 61 9.59 -2.29 -11.29
N ALA A 62 9.25 -3.03 -12.35
CA ALA A 62 8.37 -4.20 -12.26
C ALA A 62 8.96 -5.30 -11.38
N LYS A 63 10.29 -5.47 -11.40
CA LYS A 63 10.99 -6.40 -10.52
C LYS A 63 10.87 -5.98 -9.06
N MET A 64 11.24 -4.73 -8.74
CA MET A 64 11.15 -4.19 -7.38
C MET A 64 9.72 -4.23 -6.85
N TYR A 65 8.74 -3.90 -7.70
CA TYR A 65 7.32 -3.96 -7.37
C TYR A 65 6.87 -5.38 -7.03
N GLN A 66 7.18 -6.37 -7.87
CA GLN A 66 6.78 -7.75 -7.61
C GLN A 66 7.47 -8.31 -6.35
N GLU A 67 8.74 -8.00 -6.15
CA GLU A 67 9.48 -8.38 -4.94
C GLU A 67 8.85 -7.75 -3.70
N PHE A 68 8.50 -6.47 -3.74
CA PHE A 68 7.80 -5.79 -2.66
C PHE A 68 6.42 -6.42 -2.36
N MET A 69 5.58 -6.61 -3.38
CA MET A 69 4.22 -7.14 -3.19
C MET A 69 4.21 -8.58 -2.65
N LYS A 70 5.27 -9.37 -2.89
CA LYS A 70 5.43 -10.72 -2.34
C LYS A 70 5.62 -10.75 -0.83
N GLU A 71 6.24 -9.72 -0.27
CA GLU A 71 6.53 -9.66 1.17
C GLU A 71 5.31 -9.24 2.00
N ILE A 72 4.24 -8.74 1.38
CA ILE A 72 3.04 -8.30 2.08
C ILE A 72 2.15 -9.52 2.38
N PRO A 73 1.93 -9.88 3.67
CA PRO A 73 1.10 -11.03 4.02
C PRO A 73 -0.39 -10.74 3.77
N ILE A 74 -1.13 -11.78 3.39
CA ILE A 74 -2.60 -11.72 3.32
C ILE A 74 -3.16 -11.64 4.75
N PRO A 75 -4.09 -10.72 5.06
CA PRO A 75 -4.70 -10.63 6.39
C PRO A 75 -5.39 -11.94 6.78
N ALA A 76 -4.99 -12.51 7.93
CA ALA A 76 -5.57 -13.75 8.45
C ALA A 76 -6.96 -13.55 9.09
N GLN A 77 -7.25 -12.33 9.55
CA GLN A 77 -8.52 -11.97 10.16
C GLN A 77 -9.30 -11.07 9.21
N HIS A 78 -10.44 -11.58 8.75
CA HIS A 78 -11.41 -10.78 8.03
C HIS A 78 -12.20 -9.94 9.04
N ARG A 79 -12.22 -8.64 8.80
CA ARG A 79 -12.92 -7.66 9.63
C ARG A 79 -14.42 -7.65 9.28
N SER A 80 -15.14 -6.70 9.85
CA SER A 80 -16.58 -6.49 9.68
C SER A 80 -17.05 -6.53 8.21
N ILE A 81 -18.33 -6.83 8.02
CA ILE A 81 -19.00 -6.79 6.70
C ILE A 81 -18.82 -5.41 6.06
N ILE A 82 -18.32 -5.36 4.83
CA ILE A 82 -18.09 -4.14 4.05
C ILE A 82 -19.22 -3.97 3.02
N PRO A 83 -20.17 -3.04 3.19
CA PRO A 83 -21.14 -2.70 2.14
C PRO A 83 -20.44 -2.14 0.91
N PHE A 84 -20.87 -2.51 -0.29
CA PHE A 84 -20.19 -2.11 -1.52
C PHE A 84 -21.12 -2.12 -2.74
N LYS A 85 -20.92 -1.15 -3.63
CA LYS A 85 -21.70 -1.04 -4.89
C LYS A 85 -20.96 -1.60 -6.11
N SER A 86 -19.62 -1.66 -6.06
CA SER A 86 -18.74 -2.03 -7.16
C SER A 86 -17.51 -2.78 -6.65
N TRP A 87 -16.87 -3.56 -7.51
CA TRP A 87 -15.64 -4.30 -7.17
C TRP A 87 -14.50 -3.35 -6.84
N THR A 88 -14.33 -2.29 -7.64
CA THR A 88 -13.38 -1.20 -7.36
C THR A 88 -13.67 -0.50 -6.04
N GLY A 89 -14.95 -0.31 -5.70
CA GLY A 89 -15.38 0.26 -4.43
C GLY A 89 -15.01 -0.62 -3.25
N LEU A 90 -15.31 -1.92 -3.33
CA LEU A 90 -14.92 -2.89 -2.30
C LEU A 90 -13.40 -2.94 -2.12
N ALA A 91 -12.65 -3.01 -3.22
CA ALA A 91 -11.19 -3.00 -3.20
C ALA A 91 -10.62 -1.75 -2.51
N ASN A 92 -11.18 -0.56 -2.78
CA ASN A 92 -10.79 0.67 -2.10
C ASN A 92 -11.10 0.64 -0.60
N SER A 93 -12.27 0.14 -0.21
CA SER A 93 -12.61 -0.03 1.21
C SER A 93 -11.68 -1.04 1.90
N MET A 94 -11.31 -2.12 1.23
CA MET A 94 -10.35 -3.10 1.76
C MET A 94 -8.97 -2.46 1.97
N LYS A 95 -8.45 -1.69 1.00
CA LYS A 95 -7.16 -0.99 1.15
C LYS A 95 -7.14 -0.09 2.40
N GLN A 96 -8.20 0.68 2.62
CA GLN A 96 -8.33 1.55 3.79
C GLN A 96 -8.47 0.77 5.09
N MET A 97 -9.26 -0.30 5.09
CA MET A 97 -9.57 -1.08 6.28
C MET A 97 -8.39 -1.94 6.75
N TYR A 98 -7.65 -2.53 5.81
CA TYR A 98 -6.51 -3.40 6.08
C TYR A 98 -5.16 -2.68 6.04
N GLN A 99 -5.13 -1.43 5.58
CA GLN A 99 -3.92 -0.63 5.41
C GLN A 99 -2.86 -1.36 4.57
N GLN A 100 -3.33 -2.03 3.51
CA GLN A 100 -2.48 -2.76 2.59
C GLN A 100 -2.81 -2.39 1.14
N PRO A 101 -1.80 -2.27 0.26
CA PRO A 101 -2.04 -2.11 -1.16
C PRO A 101 -2.59 -3.42 -1.76
N LEU A 102 -3.32 -3.29 -2.87
CA LEU A 102 -3.64 -4.43 -3.72
C LEU A 102 -2.70 -4.45 -4.93
N HIS A 103 -2.52 -5.65 -5.47
CA HIS A 103 -1.67 -5.86 -6.62
C HIS A 103 -2.22 -5.17 -7.87
N TYR A 104 -1.33 -4.74 -8.77
CA TYR A 104 -1.64 -4.09 -10.05
C TYR A 104 -2.66 -4.90 -10.85
N LEU A 105 -2.41 -6.20 -10.98
CA LEU A 105 -3.32 -7.13 -11.67
C LEU A 105 -4.67 -7.29 -10.96
N THR A 106 -4.71 -7.18 -9.63
CA THR A 106 -5.96 -7.21 -8.86
C THR A 106 -6.76 -5.95 -9.12
N ASN A 107 -6.13 -4.77 -9.08
CA ASN A 107 -6.79 -3.50 -9.38
C ASN A 107 -7.37 -3.47 -10.81
N ILE A 108 -6.63 -3.99 -11.79
CA ILE A 108 -7.14 -4.18 -13.16
C ILE A 108 -8.35 -5.11 -13.17
N ARG A 109 -8.24 -6.28 -12.52
CA ARG A 109 -9.33 -7.26 -12.48
C ARG A 109 -10.62 -6.68 -11.88
N MET A 110 -10.52 -5.89 -10.82
CA MET A 110 -11.68 -5.23 -10.20
C MET A 110 -12.35 -4.26 -11.17
N LYS A 111 -11.54 -3.49 -11.92
CA LYS A 111 -12.04 -2.57 -12.94
C LYS A 111 -12.73 -3.32 -14.08
N GLU A 112 -12.10 -4.35 -14.63
CA GLU A 112 -12.68 -5.18 -15.69
C GLU A 112 -14.03 -5.79 -15.26
N TRP A 113 -14.11 -6.27 -14.02
CA TRP A 113 -15.36 -6.82 -13.49
C TRP A 113 -16.45 -5.78 -13.31
N ASP A 114 -16.13 -4.53 -13.01
CA ASP A 114 -17.12 -3.46 -13.00
C ASP A 114 -17.56 -3.08 -14.42
N GLU A 115 -16.65 -3.05 -15.40
CA GLU A 115 -16.95 -2.74 -16.80
C GLU A 115 -17.81 -3.81 -17.50
N MET A 116 -17.71 -5.07 -17.07
CA MET A 116 -18.54 -6.16 -17.61
C MET A 116 -19.98 -6.17 -17.06
N ARG A 117 -20.30 -5.33 -16.07
CA ARG A 117 -21.64 -5.27 -15.48
C ARG A 117 -22.53 -4.33 -16.28
N ASP A 118 -23.72 -4.82 -16.60
CA ASP A 118 -24.79 -4.03 -17.21
C ASP A 118 -25.84 -3.57 -16.19
N ASP A 119 -25.76 -4.07 -14.95
CA ASP A 119 -26.76 -3.84 -13.91
C ASP A 119 -26.43 -2.61 -13.04
N PRO A 120 -27.35 -1.62 -12.92
CA PRO A 120 -27.16 -0.45 -12.06
C PRO A 120 -27.31 -0.75 -10.55
N LEU A 121 -27.74 -1.95 -10.16
CA LEU A 121 -27.95 -2.30 -8.76
C LEU A 121 -26.62 -2.41 -7.98
N PRO A 122 -26.61 -2.07 -6.68
CA PRO A 122 -25.47 -2.32 -5.81
C PRO A 122 -25.05 -3.79 -5.80
N LEU A 123 -23.76 -4.06 -5.96
CA LEU A 123 -23.24 -5.42 -6.09
C LEU A 123 -23.44 -6.28 -4.84
N ASP A 124 -23.45 -5.66 -3.66
CA ASP A 124 -23.71 -6.35 -2.39
C ASP A 124 -25.12 -6.96 -2.27
N THR A 125 -26.06 -6.56 -3.14
CA THR A 125 -27.39 -7.19 -3.25
C THR A 125 -27.35 -8.53 -3.99
N MET A 126 -26.36 -8.72 -4.86
CA MET A 126 -26.19 -9.93 -5.68
C MET A 126 -25.18 -10.88 -5.06
N ILE A 127 -24.08 -10.34 -4.52
CA ILE A 127 -22.97 -11.09 -3.97
C ILE A 127 -22.77 -10.68 -2.51
N HIS A 128 -22.92 -11.65 -1.60
CA HIS A 128 -22.70 -11.39 -0.18
C HIS A 128 -21.29 -10.81 0.07
N PRO A 129 -21.16 -9.71 0.83
CA PRO A 129 -19.87 -9.02 1.03
C PRO A 129 -18.72 -9.91 1.48
N CYS A 130 -18.93 -10.81 2.44
CA CYS A 130 -17.86 -11.72 2.87
C CYS A 130 -17.34 -12.62 1.73
N LYS A 131 -18.22 -13.06 0.82
CA LYS A 131 -17.79 -13.88 -0.33
C LYS A 131 -17.01 -13.04 -1.34
N ALA A 132 -17.47 -11.81 -1.59
CA ALA A 132 -16.77 -10.88 -2.47
C ALA A 132 -15.37 -10.54 -1.94
N GLU A 133 -15.26 -10.25 -0.64
CA GLU A 133 -13.99 -9.96 0.02
C GLU A 133 -13.04 -11.16 -0.02
N THR A 134 -13.50 -12.36 0.36
CA THR A 134 -12.69 -13.58 0.26
C THR A 134 -12.21 -13.81 -1.17
N ASN A 135 -13.05 -13.59 -2.17
CA ASN A 135 -12.68 -13.74 -3.57
C ASN A 135 -11.56 -12.78 -3.99
N ILE A 136 -11.60 -11.51 -3.54
CA ILE A 136 -10.52 -10.56 -3.78
C ILE A 136 -9.23 -11.04 -3.12
N TRP A 137 -9.26 -11.48 -1.86
CA TRP A 137 -8.06 -11.96 -1.17
C TRP A 137 -7.44 -13.19 -1.82
N LEU A 138 -8.26 -14.14 -2.31
CA LEU A 138 -7.77 -15.31 -3.02
C LEU A 138 -7.04 -14.93 -4.32
N ILE A 139 -7.60 -13.99 -5.08
CA ILE A 139 -6.96 -13.51 -6.32
C ILE A 139 -5.71 -12.70 -6.01
N GLU A 140 -5.76 -11.87 -4.97
CA GLU A 140 -4.62 -11.09 -4.52
C GLU A 140 -3.45 -11.98 -4.12
N GLU A 141 -3.71 -13.08 -3.39
CA GLU A 141 -2.69 -14.07 -3.02
C GLU A 141 -2.03 -14.69 -4.25
N VAL A 142 -2.83 -15.11 -5.25
CA VAL A 142 -2.30 -15.61 -6.52
C VAL A 142 -1.42 -14.57 -7.19
N HIS A 143 -1.90 -13.33 -7.32
CA HIS A 143 -1.13 -12.27 -7.98
C HIS A 143 0.16 -11.92 -7.26
N ARG A 144 0.16 -11.85 -5.92
CA ARG A 144 1.37 -11.60 -5.12
C ARG A 144 2.38 -12.73 -5.31
N LEU A 145 1.95 -14.00 -5.22
CA LEU A 145 2.88 -15.13 -5.18
C LEU A 145 3.37 -15.57 -6.56
N THR A 146 2.51 -15.57 -7.58
CA THR A 146 2.79 -16.26 -8.85
C THR A 146 3.14 -15.34 -10.01
N SER A 147 2.88 -14.04 -9.91
CA SER A 147 3.13 -13.12 -11.04
C SER A 147 4.61 -12.97 -11.35
N SER A 148 4.94 -12.97 -12.65
CA SER A 148 6.29 -12.71 -13.13
C SER A 148 6.49 -11.23 -13.36
N HIS A 149 7.56 -10.66 -12.82
CA HIS A 149 7.95 -9.28 -13.08
C HIS A 149 8.21 -9.00 -14.57
N GLN A 150 8.64 -10.00 -15.35
CA GLN A 150 8.81 -9.86 -16.79
C GLN A 150 7.47 -9.69 -17.51
N PHE A 151 6.43 -10.37 -17.02
CA PHE A 151 5.08 -10.21 -17.53
C PHE A 151 4.53 -8.82 -17.19
N LEU A 152 4.70 -8.37 -15.94
CA LEU A 152 4.32 -7.01 -15.53
C LEU A 152 5.03 -5.92 -16.35
N ALA A 153 6.33 -6.06 -16.58
CA ALA A 153 7.08 -5.12 -17.40
C ALA A 153 6.49 -5.00 -18.82
N LYS A 154 6.12 -6.12 -19.44
CA LYS A 154 5.46 -6.11 -20.77
C LYS A 154 4.13 -5.36 -20.74
N LEU A 155 3.32 -5.55 -19.69
CA LEU A 155 2.07 -4.82 -19.52
C LEU A 155 2.31 -3.31 -19.35
N TRP A 156 3.27 -2.93 -18.50
CA TRP A 156 3.57 -1.52 -18.22
C TRP A 156 4.19 -0.79 -19.41
N ILE A 157 4.98 -1.48 -20.23
CA ILE A 157 5.49 -0.92 -21.50
C ILE A 157 4.35 -0.68 -22.48
N ALA A 158 3.35 -1.57 -22.51
CA ALA A 158 2.20 -1.46 -23.41
C ALA A 158 1.15 -0.44 -22.96
N ASP A 159 1.06 -0.15 -21.66
CA ASP A 159 0.08 0.77 -21.08
C ASP A 159 0.72 2.03 -20.49
N PRO A 160 0.63 3.20 -21.17
CA PRO A 160 1.14 4.47 -20.65
C PRO A 160 0.54 4.90 -19.31
N MET A 161 -0.62 4.35 -18.92
CA MET A 161 -1.36 4.71 -17.70
C MET A 161 -1.26 3.64 -16.61
N TYR A 162 -0.32 2.70 -16.72
CA TYR A 162 -0.16 1.57 -15.77
C TYR A 162 -0.07 2.01 -14.31
N TYR A 163 0.54 3.18 -14.05
CA TYR A 163 0.75 3.74 -12.72
C TYR A 163 -0.56 4.05 -11.98
N THR A 164 -1.67 4.24 -12.69
CA THR A 164 -2.99 4.48 -12.08
C THR A 164 -3.54 3.27 -11.32
N PHE A 165 -3.00 2.08 -11.59
CA PHE A 165 -3.38 0.83 -10.94
C PHE A 165 -2.36 0.37 -9.88
N ILE A 166 -1.30 1.15 -9.65
CA ILE A 166 -0.31 0.90 -8.60
C ILE A 166 -0.72 1.72 -7.38
N ASP A 167 -1.03 1.03 -6.29
CA ASP A 167 -1.39 1.69 -5.03
C ASP A 167 -0.15 2.29 -4.35
N SER A 168 -0.33 3.44 -3.72
CA SER A 168 0.69 4.04 -2.86
C SER A 168 1.00 3.12 -1.67
N VAL A 169 2.27 3.08 -1.27
CA VAL A 169 2.69 2.37 -0.07
C VAL A 169 2.08 3.06 1.15
N PHE A 170 1.36 2.31 1.97
CA PHE A 170 0.87 2.81 3.26
C PHE A 170 2.08 3.08 4.17
N PRO A 171 2.16 4.24 4.83
CA PRO A 171 3.21 4.47 5.82
C PRO A 171 3.14 3.37 6.87
N GLN A 172 4.26 2.69 7.10
CA GLN A 172 4.39 1.74 8.21
C GLN A 172 4.15 2.52 9.51
N LEU A 173 3.19 2.07 10.31
CA LEU A 173 3.00 2.52 11.70
C LEU A 173 4.00 1.80 12.60
#